data_AF-A0AAD8L6I0-F1
#
_entry.id   AF-A0AAD8L6I0-F1
#
_cell.length_a   1.000
_cell.length_b   1.000
_cell.length_c   1.000
_cell.angle_alpha   90.00
_cell.angle_beta   90.00
_cell.angle_gamma   90.00
#
_symmetry.space_group_name_H-M   'P 1'
#
loop_
_entity.id
_entity.type
_entity.pdbx_description
1 polymer ?
#
loop_
_entity_poly.entity_id
_entity_poly.type
_entity_poly.pdbx_seq_one_letter_code
_entity_poly.pdbx_strand_id
1 'polypeptide(L)'
;MEYCSCGKQAVVRTSWTPRNPDCRFYGCPEKGSFCPFIGWYDPSMYRRSTEIILGLLRSKNEAEAKGRKMKNYLIMSRVGFVLVLIAMKMD
;
A
#
# COMPACT_ATOMS: atom_id res chain seq x y z
N MET A 1 -24.16 5.51 -19.23
CA MET A 1 -23.82 4.19 -19.83
C MET A 1 -22.73 4.50 -20.84
N GLU A 2 -21.52 4.03 -20.59
CA GLU A 2 -20.34 4.41 -21.38
C GLU A 2 -20.15 3.47 -22.58
N TYR A 3 -19.71 4.00 -23.71
CA TYR A 3 -19.36 3.23 -24.91
C TYR A 3 -17.88 3.39 -25.20
N CYS A 4 -17.19 2.29 -25.55
CA CYS A 4 -15.79 2.36 -25.93
C CYS A 4 -15.61 2.89 -27.37
N SER A 5 -14.37 3.18 -27.78
CA SER A 5 -14.05 3.65 -29.14
C SER A 5 -14.42 2.64 -30.25
N CYS A 6 -14.73 1.39 -29.90
CA CYS A 6 -15.24 0.38 -30.83
C CYS A 6 -16.77 0.40 -30.98
N GLY A 7 -17.48 1.33 -30.32
CA GLY A 7 -18.94 1.41 -30.31
C GLY A 7 -19.64 0.35 -29.44
N LYS A 8 -18.88 -0.46 -28.69
CA LYS A 8 -19.41 -1.48 -27.77
C LYS A 8 -19.67 -0.87 -26.39
N GLN A 9 -20.66 -1.37 -25.67
CA GLN A 9 -20.91 -0.96 -24.30
C GLN A 9 -19.69 -1.29 -23.42
N ALA A 10 -19.18 -0.30 -22.70
CA ALA A 10 -18.04 -0.47 -21.81
C ALA A 10 -18.43 -1.23 -20.54
N VAL A 11 -17.46 -1.96 -19.98
CA VAL A 11 -17.61 -2.73 -18.75
C VAL A 11 -16.76 -2.14 -17.64
N VAL A 12 -17.22 -2.25 -16.40
CA VAL A 12 -16.46 -1.82 -15.24
C VAL A 12 -15.36 -2.83 -14.94
N ARG A 13 -14.14 -2.34 -14.75
CA ARG A 13 -12.95 -3.10 -14.35
C ARG A 13 -12.30 -2.45 -13.15
N THR A 14 -11.61 -3.24 -12.34
CA THR A 14 -10.87 -2.76 -11.16
C THR A 14 -9.37 -2.78 -11.44
N SER A 15 -8.68 -1.68 -11.14
CA SER A 15 -7.22 -1.61 -11.16
C SER A 15 -6.66 -2.22 -9.87
N TRP A 16 -5.71 -3.15 -10.03
CA TRP A 16 -4.96 -3.77 -8.94
C TRP A 16 -3.52 -3.27 -8.87
N THR A 17 -3.24 -2.14 -9.52
CA THR A 17 -1.90 -1.56 -9.51
C THR A 17 -1.61 -0.87 -8.17
N PRO A 18 -0.37 -0.88 -7.67
CA PRO A 18 -0.03 -0.18 -6.42
C PRO A 18 -0.33 1.33 -6.44
N ARG A 19 -0.34 1.94 -7.64
CA ARG A 19 -0.64 3.36 -7.83
C ARG A 19 -2.14 3.65 -7.77
N ASN A 20 -2.98 2.69 -8.11
CA ASN A 20 -4.42 2.88 -8.19
C ASN A 20 -5.17 1.63 -7.71
N PRO A 21 -4.96 1.20 -6.44
CA PRO A 21 -5.57 0.00 -5.91
C PRO A 21 -7.08 0.20 -5.77
N ASP A 22 -7.86 -0.85 -6.06
CA ASP A 22 -9.32 -0.90 -5.96
C ASP A 22 -10.09 0.16 -6.76
N CYS A 23 -9.43 0.92 -7.63
CA CYS A 23 -10.08 1.95 -8.41
C CYS A 23 -10.76 1.36 -9.65
N ARG A 24 -12.04 1.69 -9.83
CA ARG A 24 -12.84 1.21 -10.95
C ARG A 24 -12.80 2.17 -12.13
N PHE A 25 -12.74 1.60 -13.32
CA PHE A 25 -12.78 2.30 -14.58
C PHE A 25 -13.62 1.53 -15.61
N TYR A 26 -14.24 2.23 -16.54
CA TYR A 26 -14.86 1.69 -17.74
C TYR A 26 -13.79 1.38 -18.78
N GLY A 27 -13.81 0.15 -19.30
CA GLY A 27 -12.92 -0.30 -20.37
C GLY A 27 -13.68 -1.06 -21.46
N CYS A 28 -13.00 -1.29 -22.58
CA CYS A 28 -13.53 -2.11 -23.66
C CYS A 28 -13.92 -3.52 -23.13
N PRO A 29 -15.08 -4.08 -23.51
CA PRO A 29 -15.47 -5.44 -23.10
C PRO A 29 -14.54 -6.52 -23.66
N GLU A 30 -13.88 -6.23 -24.79
CA GLU A 30 -13.00 -7.18 -25.47
C GLU A 30 -11.64 -7.29 -24.78
N LYS A 31 -11.31 -8.49 -24.29
CA LYS A 31 -10.00 -8.76 -23.65
C LYS A 31 -8.90 -8.74 -24.71
N GLY A 32 -7.77 -8.11 -24.41
CA GLY A 32 -6.63 -7.99 -25.34
C GLY A 32 -6.85 -7.00 -26.48
N SER A 33 -7.95 -6.25 -26.47
CA SER A 33 -8.21 -5.18 -27.43
C SER A 33 -7.19 -4.03 -27.30
N PHE A 34 -6.77 -3.48 -28.43
CA PHE A 34 -6.00 -2.23 -28.51
C PHE A 34 -6.87 -0.96 -28.42
N CYS A 35 -8.15 -1.09 -28.08
CA CYS A 35 -9.05 0.05 -27.91
C CYS A 35 -8.50 0.99 -26.81
N PRO A 36 -8.23 2.27 -27.11
CA PRO A 36 -7.60 3.19 -26.16
C PRO A 36 -8.58 3.76 -25.12
N PHE A 37 -9.85 3.35 -25.15
CA PHE A 37 -10.88 3.89 -24.28
C PHE A 37 -10.66 3.53 -22.82
N ILE A 38 -10.59 4.58 -21.98
CA ILE A 38 -10.61 4.50 -20.52
C ILE A 38 -11.56 5.58 -20.02
N GLY A 39 -12.70 5.17 -19.44
CA GLY A 39 -13.59 6.06 -18.70
C GLY A 39 -13.40 5.86 -17.20
N TRP A 40 -13.37 6.91 -16.39
CA TRP A 40 -13.24 6.75 -14.94
C TRP A 40 -14.61 6.49 -14.30
N TYR A 41 -14.77 5.36 -13.58
CA TYR A 41 -16.00 5.05 -12.84
C TYR A 41 -15.93 5.70 -11.46
N ASP A 42 -14.87 5.42 -10.72
CA ASP A 42 -14.55 6.16 -9.52
C ASP A 42 -13.84 7.47 -9.92
N PRO A 43 -14.04 8.59 -9.21
CA PRO A 43 -13.25 9.79 -9.43
C PRO A 43 -11.77 9.41 -9.35
N SER A 44 -10.99 9.71 -10.40
CA SER A 44 -9.57 9.42 -10.35
C SER A 44 -8.95 10.19 -9.18
N MET A 45 -8.27 9.49 -8.28
CA MET A 45 -7.53 10.14 -7.22
C MET A 45 -6.45 11.01 -7.86
N TYR A 46 -6.45 12.30 -7.55
CA TYR A 46 -5.50 13.23 -8.14
C TYR A 46 -4.07 12.77 -7.86
N ARG A 47 -3.20 12.80 -8.89
CA ARG A 47 -1.83 12.26 -8.83
C ARG A 47 -1.06 12.73 -7.59
N ARG A 48 -1.19 14.01 -7.23
CA ARG A 48 -0.53 14.59 -6.05
C ARG A 48 -1.05 13.98 -4.75
N SER A 49 -2.35 13.74 -4.63
CA SER A 49 -2.95 13.11 -3.46
C SER A 49 -2.45 11.68 -3.29
N THR A 50 -2.37 10.92 -4.38
CA THR A 50 -1.81 9.56 -4.38
C THR A 50 -0.35 9.54 -3.94
N GLU A 51 0.47 10.45 -4.48
CA GLU A 51 1.88 10.57 -4.11
C GLU A 51 2.07 10.94 -2.64
N ILE A 52 1.26 11.88 -2.13
CA ILE A 52 1.29 12.28 -0.72
C ILE A 52 0.89 11.10 0.18
N ILE A 53 -0.24 10.44 -0.09
CA ILE A 53 -0.73 9.30 0.72
C ILE A 53 0.31 8.18 0.76
N LEU A 54 0.87 7.79 -0.39
CA LEU A 54 1.90 6.76 -0.47
C LEU A 54 3.21 7.18 0.22
N GLY A 55 3.59 8.46 0.11
CA GLY A 55 4.71 9.03 0.85
C GLY A 55 4.53 8.92 2.35
N LEU A 56 3.40 9.38 2.86
CA LEU A 56 3.06 9.33 4.29
C LEU A 56 3.02 7.90 4.83
N LEU A 57 2.45 6.96 4.07
CA LEU A 57 2.42 5.54 4.45
C LEU A 57 3.83 4.96 4.57
N ARG A 58 4.74 5.28 3.63
CA ARG A 58 6.14 4.85 3.72
C ARG A 58 6.82 5.42 4.96
N SER A 59 6.71 6.72 5.19
CA SER A 59 7.31 7.37 6.36
C SER A 59 6.77 6.82 7.68
N LYS A 60 5.47 6.56 7.78
CA LYS A 60 4.86 5.89 8.94
C LYS A 60 5.46 4.50 9.17
N ASN A 61 5.52 3.68 8.12
CA ASN A 61 6.03 2.31 8.23
C ASN A 61 7.50 2.28 8.67
N GLU A 62 8.32 3.19 8.13
CA GLU A 62 9.72 3.34 8.53
C GLU A 62 9.88 3.78 9.99
N ALA A 63 9.09 4.76 10.43
CA ALA A 63 9.09 5.23 11.80
C ALA A 63 8.69 4.12 12.78
N GLU A 64 7.64 3.37 12.46
CA GLU A 64 7.22 2.22 13.26
C GLU A 64 8.28 1.11 13.31
N ALA A 65 8.97 0.84 12.20
CA ALA A 65 10.03 -0.15 12.16
C ALA A 65 11.22 0.25 13.06
N LYS A 66 11.61 1.53 13.04
CA LYS A 66 12.64 2.07 13.95
C LYS A 66 12.19 1.97 15.42
N GLY A 67 10.94 2.32 15.70
CA GLY A 67 10.35 2.19 17.04
C GLY A 67 10.35 0.74 17.54
N ARG A 68 9.97 -0.22 16.69
CA ARG A 68 10.03 -1.66 17.01
C ARG A 68 11.45 -2.11 17.31
N LYS A 69 12.44 -1.71 16.49
CA LYS A 69 13.85 -2.05 16.73
C LYS A 69 14.36 -1.51 18.06
N MET A 70 14.07 -0.24 18.37
CA MET A 70 14.49 0.37 19.63
C MET A 70 13.87 -0.35 20.83
N LYS A 71 12.57 -0.66 20.79
CA LYS A 71 11.88 -1.43 21.84
C LYS A 71 12.53 -2.79 22.05
N ASN A 72 12.84 -3.51 20.96
CA ASN A 72 13.50 -4.82 21.06
C ASN A 72 14.88 -4.72 21.71
N TYR A 73 15.68 -3.70 21.36
CA TYR A 73 16.98 -3.48 22.00
C TYR A 73 16.86 -3.23 23.51
N LEU A 74 15.90 -2.41 23.93
CA LEU A 74 15.63 -2.15 25.35
C LEU A 74 15.21 -3.41 26.11
N ILE A 75 14.36 -4.25 25.49
CA ILE A 75 13.94 -5.53 26.07
C ILE A 75 15.16 -6.45 26.21
N MET A 76 15.97 -6.61 25.17
CA MET A 76 17.16 -7.45 25.19
C MET A 76 18.17 -6.98 26.25
N SER A 77 18.39 -5.67 26.37
CA SER A 77 19.25 -5.08 27.40
C SER A 77 18.73 -5.37 28.81
N ARG A 78 17.41 -5.21 29.05
CA ARG A 78 16.79 -5.53 30.34
C ARG A 78 16.91 -7.00 30.70
N VAL A 79 16.64 -7.90 29.74
CA VAL A 79 16.78 -9.34 29.94
C VAL A 79 18.23 -9.69 30.26
N GLY A 80 19.19 -9.16 29.49
CA GLY A 80 20.61 -9.39 29.73
C GLY A 80 21.05 -8.92 31.12
N PHE A 81 20.63 -7.73 31.55
CA PHE A 81 20.94 -7.21 32.89
C PHE A 81 20.38 -8.10 34.00
N VAL A 82 19.13 -8.55 33.88
CA VAL A 82 18.52 -9.47 34.86
C VAL A 82 19.28 -10.80 34.91
N LEU A 83 19.67 -11.36 33.77
CA LEU A 83 20.46 -12.60 33.72
C LEU A 83 21.82 -12.44 34.41
N VAL A 84 22.51 -11.31 34.21
CA VAL A 84 23.77 -11.00 34.90
C VAL A 84 23.56 -10.91 36.41
N LEU A 85 22.51 -10.22 36.88
CA LEU A 85 22.21 -10.13 38.31
C LEU A 85 21.92 -11.49 38.94
N ILE A 86 21.21 -12.37 38.22
CA ILE A 86 20.93 -13.73 38.68
C ILE A 86 22.24 -14.53 38.79
N ALA A 87 23.11 -14.45 37.78
CA ALA A 87 24.40 -15.13 37.80
C ALA A 87 25.28 -14.65 38.97
N MET A 88 25.36 -13.34 39.20
CA MET A 88 26.12 -12.75 40.32
C MET A 88 25.57 -13.11 41.71
N LYS A 89 24.31 -13.58 41.81
CA LYS A 89 23.68 -14.01 43.06
C LYS A 89 23.92 -15.49 43.35
N MET A 90 24.31 -16.26 42.34
CA MET A 90 24.55 -17.70 42.42
C MET A 90 26.00 -18.06 42.81
N ASP A 91 26.91 -17.08 42.75
CA ASP A 91 28.26 -17.12 43.33
C ASP A 91 28.25 -16.63 44.79
#